data_AF-A0A4V3M7G6-F1
#
_entry.id   AF-A0A4V3M7G6-F1
#
_cell.length_a   1.000
_cell.length_b   1.000
_cell.length_c   1.000
_cell.angle_alpha   90.00
_cell.angle_beta   90.00
_cell.angle_gamma   90.00
#
_symmetry.space_group_name_H-M   'P 1'
#
loop_
_entity.id
_entity.type
_entity.pdbx_description
1 polymer ?
#
loop_
_entity_poly.entity_id
_entity_poly.type
_entity_poly.pdbx_seq_one_letter_code
_entity_poly.pdbx_strand_id
1 'polypeptide(L)'
;ERSTQRRTSPPRTPELADDVFSRGSAQAGNGEAPALTIKLAAETRASGDQDEIAITLDLPGDAEVQNASVKLHVNGDAVAMQRSGTRFIGRALVPAAEHQRLHSPWRGAYGSIVTAV
;
A
#
# COMPACT_ATOMS: atom_id res chain seq x y z
N GLU A 1 4.09 -3.21 -49.99
CA GLU A 1 4.05 -2.62 -48.63
C GLU A 1 2.64 -2.81 -48.08
N ARG A 2 2.43 -3.56 -46.99
CA ARG A 2 1.10 -3.73 -46.40
C ARG A 2 1.02 -2.86 -45.15
N SER A 3 0.24 -1.79 -45.23
CA SER A 3 -0.11 -0.97 -44.06
C SER A 3 -1.05 -1.79 -43.16
N THR A 4 -0.54 -2.27 -42.03
CA THR A 4 -1.37 -2.93 -41.01
C THR A 4 -2.00 -1.90 -40.08
N GLN A 5 -3.27 -2.12 -39.73
CA GLN A 5 -4.07 -1.26 -38.86
C GLN A 5 -3.33 -0.95 -37.54
N ARG A 6 -3.32 0.32 -37.15
CA ARG A 6 -2.70 0.79 -35.91
C ARG A 6 -3.37 0.10 -34.71
N ARG A 7 -2.58 -0.49 -33.81
CA ARG A 7 -3.11 -1.10 -32.58
C ARG A 7 -3.86 -0.05 -31.77
N THR A 8 -5.06 -0.37 -31.31
CA THR A 8 -5.80 0.42 -30.33
C THR A 8 -5.16 0.23 -28.96
N SER A 9 -5.03 1.32 -28.19
CA SER A 9 -4.56 1.21 -26.81
C SER A 9 -5.48 0.26 -26.04
N PRO A 10 -4.90 -0.63 -25.21
CA PRO A 10 -5.70 -1.46 -24.33
C PRO A 10 -6.55 -0.59 -23.39
N PRO A 11 -7.73 -1.09 -22.98
CA PRO A 11 -8.56 -0.38 -22.00
C PRO A 11 -7.77 -0.17 -20.70
N ARG A 12 -8.00 0.98 -20.06
CA ARG A 12 -7.41 1.22 -18.73
C ARG A 12 -8.07 0.33 -17.69
N THR A 13 -7.31 0.05 -16.62
CA THR A 13 -7.83 -0.55 -15.39
C THR A 13 -9.06 0.25 -14.91
N PRO A 14 -10.19 -0.42 -14.60
CA PRO A 14 -11.37 0.24 -14.03
C PRO A 14 -11.05 0.92 -12.69
N GLU A 15 -11.78 2.00 -12.37
CA GLU A 15 -11.68 2.69 -11.08
C GLU A 15 -12.12 1.76 -9.93
N LEU A 16 -11.40 1.80 -8.81
CA LEU A 16 -11.76 1.06 -7.60
C LEU A 16 -12.79 1.86 -6.79
N ALA A 17 -13.79 1.21 -6.18
CA ALA A 17 -14.86 1.89 -5.45
C ALA A 17 -14.36 2.77 -4.29
N ASP A 18 -13.20 2.42 -3.74
CA ASP A 18 -12.55 3.09 -2.61
C ASP A 18 -11.32 3.93 -3.02
N ASP A 19 -11.13 4.17 -4.32
CA ASP A 19 -10.00 4.91 -4.84
C ASP A 19 -10.04 6.38 -4.37
N VAL A 20 -8.92 6.84 -3.84
CA VAL A 20 -8.76 8.18 -3.27
C VAL A 20 -8.14 9.14 -4.30
N PHE A 21 -7.61 8.60 -5.41
CA PHE A 21 -7.04 9.39 -6.48
C PHE A 21 -8.15 9.93 -7.40
N SER A 22 -8.75 11.04 -6.98
CA SER A 22 -9.67 11.79 -7.84
C SER A 22 -9.00 12.12 -9.18
N ARG A 23 -9.73 11.99 -10.29
CA ARG A 23 -9.35 12.51 -11.62
C ARG A 23 -9.37 14.05 -11.64
N GLY A 24 -8.61 14.67 -10.75
CA GLY A 24 -8.38 16.10 -10.70
C GLY A 24 -7.09 16.41 -11.43
N SER A 25 -7.09 17.45 -12.26
CA SER A 25 -5.86 18.09 -12.67
C SER A 25 -5.13 18.54 -11.41
N ALA A 26 -4.12 17.77 -10.98
CA ALA A 26 -3.21 18.21 -9.93
C ALA A 26 -2.54 19.48 -10.44
N GLN A 27 -3.06 20.64 -10.01
CA GLN A 27 -2.40 21.90 -10.24
C GLN A 27 -1.12 21.82 -9.43
N ALA A 28 0.02 21.77 -10.12
CA ALA A 28 1.32 21.72 -9.48
C ALA A 28 1.39 22.92 -8.53
N GLY A 29 1.35 22.65 -7.22
CA GLY A 29 1.55 23.66 -6.21
C GLY A 29 2.93 24.29 -6.36
N ASN A 30 3.18 25.38 -5.64
CA ASN A 30 4.35 26.24 -5.78
C ASN A 30 5.70 25.56 -5.40
N GLY A 31 5.72 24.24 -5.24
CA GLY A 31 6.87 23.43 -4.84
C GLY A 31 7.16 23.45 -3.34
N GLU A 32 6.44 24.26 -2.56
CA GLU A 32 6.72 24.48 -1.15
C GLU A 32 5.68 23.76 -0.27
N ALA A 33 5.71 22.42 -0.30
CA ALA A 33 5.00 21.60 0.68
C ALA A 33 5.92 21.34 1.89
N PRO A 34 5.39 21.32 3.11
CA PRO A 34 6.17 20.91 4.29
C PRO A 34 6.74 19.51 4.08
N ALA A 35 7.94 19.27 4.60
CA ALA A 35 8.57 17.95 4.51
C ALA A 35 7.76 16.91 5.30
N LEU A 36 7.04 16.03 4.58
CA LEU A 36 6.27 14.95 5.18
C LEU A 36 7.15 13.71 5.36
N THR A 37 7.48 13.36 6.60
CA THR A 37 8.21 12.12 6.91
C THR A 37 7.25 11.06 7.45
N ILE A 38 6.94 10.06 6.64
CA ILE A 38 6.16 8.89 7.04
C ILE A 38 7.12 7.73 7.32
N LYS A 39 6.94 7.02 8.43
CA LYS A 39 7.70 5.80 8.72
C LYS A 39 6.76 4.60 8.82
N LEU A 40 6.89 3.67 7.89
CA LEU A 40 6.19 2.39 7.89
C LEU A 40 7.17 1.28 8.26
N ALA A 41 6.83 0.49 9.26
CA ALA A 41 7.55 -0.70 9.66
C ALA A 41 6.58 -1.90 9.66
N ALA A 42 7.07 -3.05 9.22
CA ALA A 42 6.35 -4.31 9.26
C ALA A 42 7.32 -5.41 9.71
N GLU A 43 6.90 -6.18 10.71
CA GLU A 43 7.68 -7.27 11.29
C GLU A 43 6.87 -8.56 11.19
N THR A 44 7.48 -9.62 10.69
CA THR A 44 6.85 -10.93 10.60
C THR A 44 7.25 -11.79 11.80
N ARG A 45 6.26 -12.36 12.48
CA ARG A 45 6.43 -13.30 13.57
C ARG A 45 5.80 -14.64 13.20
N ALA A 46 6.64 -15.67 13.15
CA ALA A 46 6.17 -17.01 12.83
C ALA A 46 5.20 -17.55 13.89
N SER A 47 4.06 -18.12 13.45
CA SER A 47 3.06 -18.71 14.35
C SER A 47 2.45 -20.01 13.79
N GLY A 48 3.32 -20.98 13.49
CA GLY A 48 2.89 -22.27 12.96
C GLY A 48 2.60 -22.18 11.47
N ASP A 49 1.33 -22.39 11.08
CA ASP A 49 0.88 -22.31 9.69
C ASP A 49 0.38 -20.91 9.28
N GLN A 50 0.23 -20.02 10.25
CA GLN A 50 -0.08 -18.61 10.08
C GLN A 50 1.07 -17.79 10.67
N ASP A 51 1.54 -16.78 9.93
CA ASP A 51 2.49 -15.82 10.44
C ASP A 51 1.75 -14.51 10.75
N GLU A 52 2.10 -13.88 11.86
CA GLU A 52 1.58 -12.57 12.22
C GLU A 52 2.49 -11.50 11.63
N ILE A 53 1.90 -10.53 10.94
CA ILE A 53 2.57 -9.31 10.49
C ILE A 53 2.16 -8.18 11.42
N ALA A 54 3.07 -7.76 12.29
CA ALA A 54 2.91 -6.60 13.15
C ALA A 54 3.33 -5.34 12.38
N ILE A 55 2.46 -4.33 12.34
CA ILE A 55 2.63 -3.16 11.48
C ILE A 55 2.57 -1.91 12.33
N THR A 56 3.57 -1.04 12.16
CA THR A 56 3.64 0.27 12.81
C THR A 56 3.79 1.35 11.75
N LEU A 57 2.94 2.36 11.82
CA LEU A 57 3.02 3.54 10.97
C LEU A 57 3.08 4.78 11.85
N ASP A 58 4.19 5.53 11.74
CA ASP A 58 4.37 6.80 12.43
C ASP A 58 4.18 7.95 11.42
N LEU A 59 3.22 8.80 11.73
CA LEU A 59 2.98 10.06 11.02
C LEU A 59 3.62 11.23 11.79
N PRO A 60 3.94 12.35 11.13
CA PRO A 60 4.35 13.56 11.82
C PRO A 60 3.16 14.16 12.61
N GLY A 61 3.47 14.79 13.75
CA GLY A 61 2.46 15.37 14.66
C GLY A 61 1.85 16.69 14.23
N ASP A 62 1.85 16.98 12.93
CA ASP A 62 1.31 18.23 12.40
C ASP A 62 -0.23 18.19 12.40
N ALA A 63 -0.88 19.35 12.61
CA ALA A 63 -2.32 19.45 12.78
C ALA A 63 -3.11 18.98 11.54
N GLU A 64 -2.53 19.12 10.36
CA GLU A 64 -3.11 18.66 9.09
C GLU A 64 -3.08 17.13 8.98
N VAL A 65 -1.97 16.53 9.43
CA VAL A 65 -1.76 15.08 9.42
C VAL A 65 -2.58 14.38 10.50
N GLN A 66 -2.99 15.12 11.54
CA GLN A 66 -3.90 14.62 12.55
C GLN A 66 -5.27 14.21 11.98
N ASN A 67 -5.70 14.81 10.85
CA ASN A 67 -6.96 14.47 10.18
C ASN A 67 -6.79 13.51 9.00
N ALA A 68 -5.57 13.03 8.72
CA ALA A 68 -5.31 12.10 7.62
C ALA A 68 -6.00 10.75 7.87
N SER A 69 -6.71 10.26 6.85
CA SER A 69 -7.19 8.89 6.80
C SER A 69 -6.12 7.99 6.20
N VAL A 70 -5.66 7.00 6.95
CA VAL A 70 -4.71 5.99 6.46
C VAL A 70 -5.47 4.72 6.12
N LYS A 71 -5.26 4.20 4.92
CA LYS A 71 -5.68 2.85 4.53
C LYS A 71 -4.47 1.94 4.47
N LEU A 72 -4.49 0.83 5.22
CA LEU A 72 -3.40 -0.13 5.26
C LEU A 72 -3.85 -1.47 4.71
N HIS A 73 -3.01 -2.10 3.90
CA HIS A 73 -3.27 -3.42 3.33
C HIS A 73 -2.07 -4.35 3.45
N VAL A 74 -2.35 -5.64 3.57
CA VAL A 74 -1.38 -6.74 3.52
C VAL A 74 -1.80 -7.65 2.38
N ASN A 75 -0.93 -7.82 1.38
CA ASN A 75 -1.20 -8.61 0.18
C ASN A 75 -2.51 -8.22 -0.55
N GLY A 76 -2.96 -6.97 -0.38
CA GLY A 76 -4.21 -6.45 -0.95
C GLY A 76 -5.41 -6.48 -0.01
N ASP A 77 -5.34 -7.21 1.11
CA ASP A 77 -6.41 -7.28 2.10
C ASP A 77 -6.31 -6.12 3.10
N ALA A 78 -7.43 -5.48 3.40
CA ALA A 78 -7.48 -4.33 4.31
C ALA A 78 -7.18 -4.75 5.76
N VAL A 79 -6.34 -3.97 6.44
CA VAL A 79 -5.94 -4.20 7.83
C VAL A 79 -6.56 -3.11 8.71
N ALA A 80 -7.23 -3.53 9.76
CA ALA A 80 -7.71 -2.62 10.79
C ALA A 80 -6.54 -2.04 11.59
N MET A 81 -6.45 -0.71 11.65
CA MET A 81 -5.41 0.00 12.38
C MET A 81 -5.99 0.65 13.63
N GLN A 82 -5.29 0.53 14.75
CA GLN A 82 -5.56 1.29 15.96
C GLN A 82 -4.65 2.51 16.00
N ARG A 83 -5.24 3.69 16.20
CA ARG A 83 -4.50 4.95 16.31
C ARG A 83 -4.24 5.32 17.77
N SER A 84 -3.02 5.74 18.06
CA SER A 84 -2.59 6.32 19.34
C SER A 84 -1.75 7.56 19.07
N GLY A 85 -2.39 8.73 19.08
CA GLY A 85 -1.75 9.99 18.69
C GLY A 85 -1.31 9.96 17.23
N THR A 86 0.00 10.03 17.01
CA THR A 86 0.63 10.04 15.68
C THR A 86 1.04 8.66 15.18
N ARG A 87 0.86 7.63 16.02
CA ARG A 87 1.23 6.25 15.72
C ARG A 87 -0.01 5.42 15.40
N PHE A 88 0.07 4.59 14.37
CA PHE A 88 -0.91 3.58 14.03
C PHE A 88 -0.27 2.21 14.18
N ILE A 89 -1.02 1.28 14.77
CA ILE A 89 -0.59 -0.09 14.99
C ILE A 89 -1.64 -1.02 14.41
N GLY A 90 -1.20 -2.00 13.64
CA GLY A 90 -2.06 -3.03 13.05
C GLY A 90 -1.42 -4.40 13.13
N ARG A 91 -2.26 -5.42 12.93
CA ARG A 91 -1.82 -6.81 12.80
C ARG A 91 -2.61 -7.51 11.72
N ALA A 92 -1.95 -8.39 10.98
CA ALA A 92 -2.57 -9.28 10.02
C ALA A 92 -2.04 -10.70 10.22
N LEU A 93 -2.89 -11.70 10.00
CA LEU A 93 -2.47 -13.09 9.91
C LEU A 93 -2.39 -13.47 8.44
N VAL A 94 -1.26 -14.04 8.05
CA VAL A 94 -1.01 -14.49 6.68
C VAL A 94 -0.56 -15.95 6.72
N PRO A 95 -1.09 -16.84 5.87
CA PRO A 95 -0.58 -18.20 5.78
C PRO A 95 0.93 -18.21 5.51
N ALA A 96 1.68 -19.00 6.27
CA ALA A 96 3.15 -19.09 6.15
C ALA A 96 3.61 -19.38 4.71
N ALA A 97 2.82 -20.17 3.97
CA ALA A 97 3.06 -20.51 2.58
C ALA A 97 3.02 -19.29 1.62
N GLU A 98 2.25 -18.25 1.94
CA GLU A 98 2.11 -17.08 1.07
C GLU A 98 3.42 -16.26 1.03
N HIS A 99 4.18 -16.25 2.12
CA HIS A 99 5.50 -15.59 2.17
C HIS A 99 6.52 -16.22 1.22
N GLN A 100 6.33 -17.49 0.85
CA GLN A 100 7.24 -18.26 -0.01
C GLN A 100 6.69 -18.41 -1.43
N ARG A 101 5.56 -17.76 -1.74
CA ARG A 101 4.91 -17.91 -3.03
C ARG A 101 5.75 -17.29 -4.14
N LEU A 102 6.04 -18.09 -5.16
CA LEU A 102 6.75 -17.65 -6.36
C LEU A 102 5.75 -17.07 -7.36
N HIS A 103 5.92 -15.78 -7.68
CA HIS A 103 5.07 -15.08 -8.65
C HIS A 103 5.67 -15.06 -10.05
N SER A 104 6.92 -15.46 -10.20
CA SER A 104 7.57 -15.64 -11.49
C SER A 104 8.71 -16.66 -11.39
N PRO A 105 9.09 -17.35 -12.48
CA PRO A 105 10.25 -18.23 -12.48
C PRO A 105 11.58 -17.45 -12.41
N TRP A 106 11.55 -16.12 -12.59
CA TRP A 106 12.75 -15.29 -12.71
C TRP A 106 13.14 -14.57 -11.41
N ARG A 107 12.27 -14.62 -10.39
CA ARG A 107 12.50 -14.00 -9.09
C ARG A 107 12.00 -14.91 -7.98
N GLY A 108 12.75 -14.94 -6.88
CA GLY A 108 12.32 -15.58 -5.64
C GLY A 108 11.04 -14.95 -5.08
N ALA A 109 10.53 -15.53 -4.00
CA ALA A 109 9.34 -15.03 -3.34
C ALA A 109 9.56 -13.60 -2.84
N TYR A 110 8.53 -12.77 -2.95
CA TYR A 110 8.59 -11.39 -2.47
C TYR A 110 8.39 -11.29 -0.95
N GLY A 111 7.92 -12.36 -0.30
CA GLY A 111 7.35 -12.26 1.03
C GLY A 111 5.96 -11.61 0.97
N SER A 112 5.48 -11.21 2.14
CA SER A 112 4.25 -10.42 2.23
C SER A 112 4.53 -8.95 1.95
N ILE A 113 3.60 -8.30 1.26
CA ILE A 113 3.70 -6.90 0.85
C ILE A 113 2.74 -6.09 1.72
N VAL A 114 3.27 -5.04 2.36
CA VAL A 114 2.49 -4.09 3.15
C VAL A 114 2.43 -2.75 2.42
N THR A 115 1.23 -2.21 2.27
CA THR A 115 1.00 -0.91 1.63
C THR A 115 0.20 0.01 2.53
N ALA A 116 0.63 1.26 2.64
CA ALA A 116 -0.10 2.33 3.32
C ALA A 116 -0.37 3.46 2.31
N VAL A 117 -1.61 3.92 2.27
CA VAL A 117 -2.10 5.01 1.41
C VAL A 117 -2.80 6.06 2.25
#